data_AF-A0A973BR30-F1
#
_entry.id   AF-A0A973BR30-F1
#
_cell.length_a   1.000
_cell.length_b   1.000
_cell.length_c   1.000
_cell.angle_alpha   90.00
_cell.angle_beta   90.00
_cell.angle_gamma   90.00
#
_symmetry.space_group_name_H-M   'P 1'
#
loop_
_entity.id
_entity.type
_entity.pdbx_description
1 polymer ?
#
loop_
_entity_poly.entity_id
_entity_poly.type
_entity_poly.pdbx_seq_one_letter_code
_entity_poly.pdbx_strand_id
1 'polypeptide(L)'
;MHKQSNFINSNYFLLEIKQLRVIKKQYEKLSNQLSVQQSIWQEKIALEQLNLNKNERLSKQGLLSDSELIPLHRLLLDKKLSLQNANIQFTSHSIENNKLVQKIRRLEQKKEDRQKELNIALYNSISKLKKEIYNWKKTYLLVSPVNGVVSFSRVIRPSQYFKAGDNVLTLVNSTGNHIAILNVHQGGAGKIEKGQKVEIEMASFPAAEFGKLHGTVSSISLVPGKGGYLVKVRLPEKLVSSFGYELKINPNMVGKAKIITNERRLLHRFFDGLIYAINR
;
A
#
# COMPACT_ATOMS: atom_id res chain seq x y z
N MET A 1 2.98 -25.11 -16.60
CA MET A 1 3.44 -24.87 -18.00
C MET A 1 3.76 -23.40 -18.32
N HIS A 2 3.17 -22.37 -17.68
CA HIS A 2 3.43 -20.96 -18.04
C HIS A 2 4.81 -20.35 -17.65
N LYS A 3 5.58 -20.94 -16.73
CA LYS A 3 6.89 -20.39 -16.30
C LYS A 3 8.03 -20.62 -17.31
N GLN A 4 8.01 -21.74 -18.05
CA GLN A 4 9.04 -22.05 -19.04
C GLN A 4 8.92 -21.20 -20.30
N SER A 5 7.70 -20.89 -20.77
CA SER A 5 7.54 -20.11 -22.01
C SER A 5 7.97 -18.64 -21.88
N ASN A 6 7.83 -18.04 -20.70
CA ASN A 6 8.18 -16.63 -20.49
C ASN A 6 9.69 -16.38 -20.43
N PHE A 7 10.47 -17.30 -19.85
CA PHE A 7 11.94 -17.19 -19.83
C PHE A 7 12.54 -17.40 -21.23
N ILE A 8 11.97 -18.35 -21.98
CA ILE A 8 12.32 -18.60 -23.38
C ILE A 8 12.01 -17.37 -24.24
N ASN A 9 10.88 -16.69 -24.02
CA ASN A 9 10.49 -15.50 -24.78
C ASN A 9 11.36 -14.26 -24.51
N SER A 10 11.77 -14.00 -23.26
CA SER A 10 12.65 -12.86 -22.97
C SER A 10 14.05 -13.04 -23.59
N ASN A 11 14.57 -14.26 -23.53
CA ASN A 11 15.84 -14.62 -24.16
C ASN A 11 15.73 -14.57 -25.70
N TYR A 12 14.60 -14.98 -26.26
CA TYR A 12 14.29 -14.86 -27.68
C TYR A 12 14.38 -13.41 -28.18
N PHE A 13 13.71 -12.45 -27.52
CA PHE A 13 13.77 -11.03 -27.93
C PHE A 13 15.20 -10.48 -27.88
N LEU A 14 15.96 -10.83 -26.85
CA LEU A 14 17.36 -10.42 -26.71
C LEU A 14 18.24 -10.96 -27.84
N LEU A 15 18.09 -12.23 -28.18
CA LEU A 15 18.85 -12.88 -29.26
C LEU A 15 18.48 -12.29 -30.63
N GLU A 16 17.19 -12.12 -30.93
CA GLU A 16 16.74 -11.57 -32.22
C GLU A 16 17.18 -10.11 -32.39
N ILE A 17 17.02 -9.26 -31.36
CA ILE A 17 17.50 -7.87 -31.39
C ILE A 17 19.03 -7.83 -31.61
N LYS A 18 19.78 -8.70 -30.95
CA LYS A 18 21.24 -8.78 -31.11
C LYS A 18 21.62 -9.16 -32.55
N GLN A 19 20.97 -10.15 -33.14
CA GLN A 19 21.19 -10.55 -34.54
C GLN A 19 20.86 -9.41 -35.51
N LEU A 20 19.70 -8.75 -35.34
CA LEU A 20 19.31 -7.63 -36.19
C LEU A 20 20.28 -6.44 -36.09
N ARG A 21 20.86 -6.17 -34.92
CA ARG A 21 21.88 -5.14 -34.74
C ARG A 21 23.18 -5.46 -35.49
N VAL A 22 23.57 -6.73 -35.55
CA VAL A 22 24.72 -7.17 -36.36
C VAL A 22 24.45 -6.93 -37.84
N ILE A 23 23.26 -7.29 -38.33
CA ILE A 23 22.84 -7.05 -39.72
C ILE A 23 22.80 -5.55 -40.02
N LYS A 24 22.20 -4.74 -39.15
CA LYS A 24 22.20 -3.27 -39.28
C LYS A 24 23.62 -2.70 -39.45
N LYS A 25 24.58 -3.18 -38.66
CA LYS A 25 25.98 -2.75 -38.76
C LYS A 25 26.62 -3.10 -40.10
N GLN A 26 26.21 -4.22 -40.73
CA GLN A 26 26.65 -4.56 -42.09
C GLN A 26 26.04 -3.59 -43.12
N TYR A 27 24.76 -3.23 -42.97
CA TYR A 27 24.10 -2.23 -43.82
C TYR A 27 24.71 -0.83 -43.69
N GLU A 28 25.13 -0.42 -42.48
CA GLU A 28 25.84 0.85 -42.27
C GLU A 28 27.19 0.88 -43.02
N LYS A 29 27.95 -0.22 -42.98
CA LYS A 29 29.19 -0.35 -43.75
C LYS A 29 28.93 -0.27 -45.26
N LEU A 30 27.92 -0.97 -45.74
CA LEU A 30 27.54 -0.97 -47.15
C LEU A 30 27.08 0.42 -47.62
N SER A 31 26.29 1.12 -46.80
CA SER A 31 25.86 2.49 -47.10
C SER A 31 27.05 3.45 -47.25
N ASN A 32 28.08 3.31 -46.41
CA ASN A 32 29.32 4.08 -46.55
C ASN A 32 30.04 3.76 -47.86
N GLN A 33 30.13 2.48 -48.26
CA GLN A 33 30.75 2.08 -49.53
C GLN A 33 30.00 2.65 -50.75
N LEU A 34 28.67 2.61 -50.73
CA LEU A 34 27.83 3.18 -51.78
C LEU A 34 27.98 4.71 -51.84
N SER A 35 28.11 5.38 -50.70
CA SER A 35 28.37 6.83 -50.63
C SER A 35 29.72 7.20 -51.27
N VAL A 36 30.77 6.44 -50.97
CA VAL A 36 32.08 6.62 -51.62
C VAL A 36 31.97 6.39 -53.13
N GLN A 37 31.23 5.36 -53.56
CA GLN A 37 31.02 5.08 -54.98
C GLN A 37 30.30 6.24 -55.71
N GLN A 38 29.30 6.87 -55.08
CA GLN A 38 28.62 8.06 -55.62
C GLN A 38 29.61 9.22 -55.80
N SER A 39 30.47 9.48 -54.82
CA SER A 39 31.50 10.52 -54.89
C SER A 39 32.47 10.29 -56.05
N ILE A 40 32.93 9.05 -56.26
CA ILE A 40 33.81 8.69 -57.38
C ILE A 40 33.11 8.93 -58.73
N TRP A 41 31.83 8.57 -58.84
CA TRP A 41 31.07 8.81 -60.07
C TRP A 41 30.87 10.31 -60.35
N GLN A 42 30.60 11.11 -59.32
CA GLN A 42 30.51 12.56 -59.44
C GLN A 42 31.83 13.15 -59.95
N GLU A 43 32.97 12.72 -59.41
CA GLU A 43 34.29 13.15 -59.87
C GLU A 43 34.57 12.74 -61.32
N LYS A 44 34.26 11.48 -61.69
CA LYS A 44 34.38 10.98 -63.08
C LYS A 44 33.51 11.77 -64.07
N ILE A 45 32.32 12.21 -63.65
CA ILE A 45 31.44 13.05 -64.46
C ILE A 45 32.03 14.45 -64.59
N ALA A 46 32.56 15.04 -63.51
CA ALA A 46 33.18 16.36 -63.56
C ALA A 46 34.39 16.40 -64.50
N LEU A 47 35.24 15.37 -64.47
CA LEU A 47 36.37 15.22 -65.38
C LEU A 47 35.92 15.06 -66.83
N GLU A 48 34.89 14.24 -67.10
CA GLU A 48 34.38 14.07 -68.47
C GLU A 48 33.70 15.33 -69.00
N GLN A 49 32.98 16.05 -68.15
CA GLN A 49 32.38 17.34 -68.51
C GLN A 49 33.46 18.35 -68.89
N LEU A 50 34.57 18.39 -68.15
CA LEU A 50 35.71 19.26 -68.46
C LEU A 50 36.38 18.86 -69.79
N ASN A 51 36.53 17.55 -70.05
CA ASN A 51 37.03 17.04 -71.32
C ASN A 51 36.12 17.44 -72.49
N LEU A 52 34.81 17.24 -72.35
CA LEU A 52 33.83 17.61 -73.35
C LEU A 52 33.86 19.12 -73.63
N ASN A 53 33.84 19.95 -72.60
CA ASN A 53 33.89 21.42 -72.74
C ASN A 53 35.16 21.90 -73.47
N LYS A 54 36.30 21.22 -73.28
CA LYS A 54 37.55 21.52 -74.03
C LYS A 54 37.40 21.17 -75.51
N ASN A 55 36.86 20.00 -75.83
CA ASN A 55 36.67 19.56 -77.21
C ASN A 55 35.60 20.39 -77.95
N GLU A 56 34.54 20.81 -77.27
CA GLU A 56 33.55 21.74 -77.81
C GLU A 56 34.16 23.10 -78.18
N ARG A 57 35.13 23.60 -77.39
CA ARG A 57 35.88 24.83 -77.73
C ARG A 57 36.73 24.64 -78.98
N LEU A 58 37.37 23.48 -79.15
CA LEU A 58 38.20 23.16 -80.32
C LEU A 58 37.36 22.98 -81.59
N SER A 59 36.19 22.33 -81.50
CA SER A 59 35.23 22.24 -82.60
C SER A 59 34.76 23.63 -83.05
N LYS A 60 34.42 24.53 -82.12
CA LYS A 60 34.06 25.93 -82.43
C LYS A 60 35.17 26.72 -83.13
N GLN A 61 36.43 26.33 -82.96
CA GLN A 61 37.58 26.90 -83.65
C GLN A 61 37.85 26.24 -85.03
N GLY A 62 37.00 25.30 -85.45
CA GLY A 62 37.13 24.56 -86.72
C GLY A 62 38.16 23.43 -86.70
N LEU A 63 38.72 23.12 -85.52
CA LEU A 63 39.83 22.17 -85.36
C LEU A 63 39.37 20.73 -85.09
N LEU A 64 38.06 20.50 -84.92
CA LEU A 64 37.49 19.21 -84.54
C LEU A 64 36.12 19.04 -85.22
N SER A 65 35.82 17.85 -85.73
CA SER A 65 34.54 17.56 -86.38
C SER A 65 33.44 17.34 -85.35
N ASP A 66 32.22 17.79 -85.63
CA ASP A 66 31.05 17.51 -84.77
C ASP A 66 30.78 16.00 -84.62
N SER A 67 31.20 15.19 -85.60
CA SER A 67 31.11 13.73 -85.52
C SER A 67 31.97 13.14 -84.39
N GLU A 68 33.02 13.84 -83.97
CA GLU A 68 33.94 13.44 -82.90
C GLU A 68 33.43 13.87 -81.50
N LEU A 69 32.46 14.80 -81.42
CA LEU A 69 31.83 15.23 -80.17
C LEU A 69 30.71 14.28 -79.70
N ILE A 70 30.06 13.57 -80.62
CA ILE A 70 28.94 12.66 -80.31
C ILE A 70 29.37 11.52 -79.37
N PRO A 71 30.50 10.81 -79.58
CA PRO A 71 30.97 9.79 -78.65
C PRO A 71 31.25 10.33 -77.24
N LEU A 72 31.80 11.55 -77.12
CA LEU A 72 32.07 12.18 -75.83
C LEU A 72 30.76 12.51 -75.06
N HIS A 73 29.75 13.00 -75.78
CA HIS A 73 28.41 13.21 -75.21
C HIS A 73 27.78 11.90 -74.72
N ARG A 74 27.87 10.82 -75.50
CA ARG A 74 27.37 9.50 -75.09
C ARG A 74 28.09 9.00 -73.85
N LEU A 75 29.42 9.10 -73.81
CA LEU A 75 30.22 8.70 -72.65
C LEU A 75 29.84 9.47 -71.38
N LEU A 76 29.62 10.79 -71.49
CA LEU A 76 29.13 11.60 -70.37
C LEU A 76 27.75 11.14 -69.90
N LEU A 77 26.84 10.84 -70.83
CA LEU A 77 25.50 10.35 -70.51
C LEU A 77 25.55 8.99 -69.81
N ASP A 78 26.40 8.07 -70.26
CA ASP A 78 26.59 6.76 -69.63
C ASP A 78 27.15 6.87 -68.21
N LYS A 79 28.08 7.81 -67.98
CA LYS A 79 28.59 8.12 -66.62
C LYS A 79 27.48 8.69 -65.73
N LYS A 80 26.64 9.59 -66.25
CA LYS A 80 25.47 10.13 -65.51
C LYS A 80 24.46 9.02 -65.18
N LEU A 81 24.18 8.11 -66.11
CA LEU A 81 23.33 6.94 -65.87
C LEU A 81 23.92 6.04 -64.77
N SER A 82 25.25 5.84 -64.79
CA SER A 82 25.96 5.06 -63.76
C SER A 82 25.84 5.69 -62.37
N LEU A 83 25.94 7.02 -62.26
CA LEU A 83 25.67 7.74 -60.99
C LEU A 83 24.20 7.58 -60.56
N GLN A 84 23.25 7.70 -61.49
CA GLN A 84 21.83 7.52 -61.20
C GLN A 84 21.54 6.12 -60.66
N ASN A 85 22.13 5.08 -61.26
CA ASN A 85 22.02 3.71 -60.77
C ASN A 85 22.62 3.54 -59.37
N ALA A 86 23.78 4.14 -59.10
CA ALA A 86 24.38 4.14 -57.76
C ALA A 86 23.47 4.84 -56.73
N ASN A 87 22.81 5.95 -57.10
CA ASN A 87 21.84 6.65 -56.25
C ASN A 87 20.61 5.79 -55.94
N ILE A 88 20.08 5.07 -56.92
CA ILE A 88 18.95 4.15 -56.74
C ILE A 88 19.35 3.02 -55.78
N GLN A 89 20.53 2.44 -55.95
CA GLN A 89 21.05 1.41 -55.06
C GLN A 89 21.21 1.92 -53.63
N PHE A 90 21.82 3.10 -53.44
CA PHE A 90 21.95 3.73 -52.12
C PHE A 90 20.59 3.95 -51.46
N THR A 91 19.63 4.50 -52.21
CA THR A 91 18.28 4.78 -51.71
C THR A 91 17.56 3.49 -51.29
N SER A 92 17.62 2.45 -52.12
CA SER A 92 17.03 1.14 -51.81
C SER A 92 17.59 0.55 -50.51
N HIS A 93 18.91 0.56 -50.35
CA HIS A 93 19.57 0.06 -49.14
C HIS A 93 19.26 0.92 -47.90
N SER A 94 19.13 2.24 -48.07
CA SER A 94 18.69 3.14 -47.00
C SER A 94 17.27 2.80 -46.53
N ILE A 95 16.35 2.49 -47.45
CA ILE A 95 15.00 2.02 -47.12
C ILE A 95 15.04 0.70 -46.35
N GLU A 96 15.86 -0.27 -46.78
CA GLU A 96 16.02 -1.54 -46.06
C GLU A 96 16.61 -1.36 -44.66
N ASN A 97 17.63 -0.53 -44.51
CA ASN A 97 18.21 -0.19 -43.21
C ASN A 97 17.16 0.45 -42.28
N ASN A 98 16.36 1.37 -42.81
CA ASN A 98 15.26 1.98 -42.06
C ASN A 98 14.20 0.95 -41.63
N LYS A 99 13.86 -0.03 -42.48
CA LYS A 99 12.97 -1.15 -42.11
C LYS A 99 13.55 -1.98 -40.97
N LEU A 100 14.86 -2.27 -40.99
CA LEU A 100 15.55 -2.98 -39.91
C LEU A 100 15.51 -2.18 -38.60
N VAL A 101 15.78 -0.87 -38.65
CA VAL A 101 15.71 0.02 -37.49
C VAL A 101 14.30 0.02 -36.89
N GLN A 102 13.26 0.14 -37.72
CA GLN A 102 11.88 0.07 -37.25
C GLN A 102 11.54 -1.29 -36.63
N LYS A 103 12.03 -2.39 -37.22
CA LYS A 103 11.84 -3.75 -36.66
C LYS A 103 12.49 -3.88 -35.28
N ILE A 104 13.74 -3.41 -35.13
CA ILE A 104 14.45 -3.41 -33.84
C ILE A 104 13.66 -2.62 -32.79
N ARG A 105 13.25 -1.39 -33.11
CA ARG A 105 12.48 -0.53 -32.20
C ARG A 105 11.17 -1.17 -31.75
N ARG A 106 10.44 -1.80 -32.67
CA ARG A 106 9.19 -2.54 -32.34
C ARG A 106 9.45 -3.71 -31.40
N LEU A 107 10.54 -4.46 -31.60
CA LEU A 107 10.90 -5.58 -30.72
C LEU A 107 11.33 -5.09 -29.33
N GLU A 108 12.08 -3.99 -29.25
CA GLU A 108 12.45 -3.36 -27.99
C GLU A 108 11.23 -2.90 -27.20
N GLN A 109 10.27 -2.25 -27.85
CA GLN A 109 9.02 -1.84 -27.23
C GLN A 109 8.21 -3.05 -26.74
N LYS A 110 8.03 -4.08 -27.57
CA LYS A 110 7.34 -5.32 -27.16
C LYS A 110 8.00 -5.98 -25.95
N LYS A 111 9.34 -6.00 -25.89
CA LYS A 111 10.08 -6.53 -24.75
C LYS A 111 9.81 -5.71 -23.48
N GLU A 112 9.82 -4.38 -23.59
CA GLU A 112 9.57 -3.49 -22.46
C GLU A 112 8.14 -3.62 -21.94
N ASP A 113 7.15 -3.61 -22.83
CA ASP A 113 5.74 -3.80 -22.49
C ASP A 113 5.52 -5.14 -21.80
N ARG A 114 6.12 -6.21 -22.34
CA ARG A 114 6.04 -7.54 -21.72
C ARG A 114 6.65 -7.58 -20.33
N GLN A 115 7.78 -6.89 -20.13
CA GLN A 115 8.40 -6.80 -18.81
C GLN A 115 7.50 -6.05 -17.81
N LYS A 116 6.86 -4.96 -18.23
CA LYS A 116 5.89 -4.22 -17.40
C LYS A 116 4.69 -5.09 -17.03
N GLU A 117 4.10 -5.79 -17.99
CA GLU A 117 3.00 -6.73 -17.75
C GLU A 117 3.36 -7.79 -16.70
N LEU A 118 4.53 -8.42 -16.85
CA LEU A 118 4.99 -9.46 -15.92
C LEU A 118 5.22 -8.90 -14.51
N ASN A 119 5.79 -7.70 -14.39
CA ASN A 119 6.00 -7.05 -13.11
C ASN A 119 4.66 -6.76 -12.42
N ILE A 120 3.69 -6.19 -13.15
CA ILE A 120 2.35 -5.91 -12.63
C ILE A 120 1.67 -7.21 -12.18
N ALA A 121 1.73 -8.26 -13.00
CA ALA A 121 1.15 -9.56 -12.67
C ALA A 121 1.80 -10.18 -11.41
N LEU A 122 3.11 -10.04 -11.25
CA LEU A 122 3.85 -10.51 -10.07
C LEU A 122 3.41 -9.74 -8.82
N TYR A 123 3.35 -8.41 -8.87
CA TYR A 123 2.89 -7.58 -7.75
C TYR A 123 1.47 -7.95 -7.32
N ASN A 124 0.56 -8.10 -8.29
CA ASN A 124 -0.82 -8.50 -8.03
C ASN A 124 -0.90 -9.90 -7.39
N SER A 125 -0.09 -10.84 -7.86
CA SER A 125 -0.04 -12.21 -7.30
C SER A 125 0.48 -12.22 -5.87
N ILE A 126 1.53 -11.45 -5.58
CA ILE A 126 2.09 -11.32 -4.22
C ILE A 126 1.07 -10.66 -3.28
N SER A 127 0.43 -9.58 -3.72
CA SER A 127 -0.58 -8.87 -2.92
C SER A 127 -1.77 -9.77 -2.63
N LYS A 128 -2.23 -10.55 -3.61
CA LYS A 128 -3.29 -11.54 -3.43
C LYS A 128 -2.87 -12.60 -2.40
N LEU A 129 -1.68 -13.18 -2.53
CA LEU A 129 -1.18 -14.18 -1.58
C LEU A 129 -1.08 -13.62 -0.15
N LYS A 130 -0.56 -12.40 0.01
CA LYS A 130 -0.50 -11.73 1.32
C LYS A 130 -1.89 -11.55 1.93
N LYS A 131 -2.87 -11.15 1.12
CA LYS A 131 -4.26 -10.98 1.56
C LYS A 131 -4.88 -12.32 1.97
N GLU A 132 -4.68 -13.39 1.20
CA GLU A 132 -5.17 -14.72 1.55
C GLU A 132 -4.53 -15.24 2.85
N ILE A 133 -3.22 -15.05 3.03
CA ILE A 133 -2.54 -15.40 4.29
C ILE A 133 -3.09 -14.59 5.45
N TYR A 134 -3.30 -13.28 5.28
CA TYR A 134 -3.88 -12.42 6.31
C TYR A 134 -5.29 -12.87 6.69
N ASN A 135 -6.14 -13.16 5.70
CA ASN A 135 -7.50 -13.66 5.92
C ASN A 135 -7.47 -15.01 6.65
N TRP A 136 -6.62 -15.93 6.23
CA TRP A 136 -6.43 -17.21 6.91
C TRP A 136 -6.03 -17.00 8.38
N LYS A 137 -5.05 -16.13 8.64
CA LYS A 137 -4.65 -15.81 10.02
C LYS A 137 -5.81 -15.23 10.82
N LYS A 138 -6.57 -14.30 10.25
CA LYS A 138 -7.72 -13.67 10.90
C LYS A 138 -8.85 -14.67 11.21
N THR A 139 -9.05 -15.66 10.34
CA THR A 139 -10.11 -16.67 10.49
C THR A 139 -9.72 -17.79 11.46
N TYR A 140 -8.46 -18.22 11.46
CA TYR A 140 -8.05 -19.44 12.15
C TYR A 140 -7.10 -19.23 13.32
N LEU A 141 -6.46 -18.05 13.47
CA LEU A 141 -5.62 -17.75 14.63
C LEU A 141 -6.37 -16.88 15.63
N LEU A 142 -6.41 -17.34 16.88
CA LEU A 142 -6.83 -16.54 18.01
C LEU A 142 -5.59 -15.84 18.58
N VAL A 143 -5.45 -14.55 18.27
CA VAL A 143 -4.32 -13.71 18.73
C VAL A 143 -4.86 -12.61 19.63
N SER A 144 -4.20 -12.37 20.76
CA SER A 144 -4.58 -11.27 21.65
C SER A 144 -4.26 -9.90 21.02
N PRO A 145 -5.20 -8.93 21.03
CA PRO A 145 -4.93 -7.58 20.56
C PRO A 145 -4.16 -6.73 21.59
N VAL A 146 -4.12 -7.16 22.86
CA VAL A 146 -3.52 -6.42 23.98
C VAL A 146 -2.75 -7.34 24.91
N ASN A 147 -1.83 -6.77 25.70
CA ASN A 147 -1.19 -7.50 26.78
C ASN A 147 -2.19 -7.73 27.92
N GLY A 148 -2.16 -8.91 28.54
CA GLY A 148 -3.05 -9.27 29.64
C GLY A 148 -2.92 -10.74 30.02
N VAL A 149 -3.69 -11.14 31.03
CA VAL A 149 -3.77 -12.53 31.50
C VAL A 149 -4.99 -13.19 30.85
N VAL A 150 -4.78 -14.39 30.29
CA VAL A 150 -5.84 -15.18 29.67
C VAL A 150 -6.60 -15.95 30.75
N SER A 151 -7.92 -15.74 30.80
CA SER A 151 -8.85 -16.50 31.62
C SER A 151 -9.73 -17.38 30.74
N PHE A 152 -9.84 -18.66 31.10
CA PHE A 152 -10.62 -19.65 30.37
C PHE A 152 -12.04 -19.71 30.96
N SER A 153 -13.05 -19.41 30.14
CA SER A 153 -14.47 -19.54 30.50
C SER A 153 -14.96 -20.99 30.51
N ARG A 154 -14.22 -21.89 29.84
CA ARG A 154 -14.51 -23.34 29.74
C ARG A 154 -13.22 -24.13 29.52
N VAL A 155 -13.26 -25.43 29.82
CA VAL A 155 -12.17 -26.36 29.50
C VAL A 155 -12.07 -26.53 27.98
N ILE A 156 -10.89 -26.26 27.42
CA ILE A 156 -10.60 -26.42 25.99
C ILE A 156 -9.87 -27.74 25.76
N ARG A 157 -10.27 -28.50 24.75
CA ARG A 157 -9.60 -29.74 24.35
C ARG A 157 -9.14 -29.69 22.88
N PRO A 158 -8.10 -30.44 22.50
CA PRO A 158 -7.75 -30.62 21.09
C PRO A 158 -8.93 -31.14 20.27
N SER A 159 -9.02 -30.72 19.01
CA SER A 159 -10.08 -31.13 18.06
C SER A 159 -11.51 -30.77 18.48
N GLN A 160 -11.67 -29.83 19.40
CA GLN A 160 -12.98 -29.30 19.74
C GLN A 160 -13.49 -28.33 18.67
N TYR A 161 -14.75 -28.50 18.28
CA TYR A 161 -15.42 -27.61 17.34
C TYR A 161 -15.87 -26.31 18.03
N PHE A 162 -15.59 -25.18 17.39
CA PHE A 162 -16.00 -23.84 17.84
C PHE A 162 -16.77 -23.14 16.73
N LYS A 163 -17.86 -22.46 17.09
CA LYS A 163 -18.62 -21.62 16.16
C LYS A 163 -18.09 -20.19 16.17
N ALA A 164 -18.22 -19.48 15.06
CA ALA A 164 -17.92 -18.05 15.03
C ALA A 164 -18.82 -17.30 16.03
N GLY A 165 -18.22 -16.43 16.85
CA GLY A 165 -18.91 -15.71 17.92
C GLY A 165 -18.86 -16.40 19.28
N ASP A 166 -18.36 -17.63 19.37
CA ASP A 166 -18.13 -18.29 20.65
C ASP A 166 -17.09 -17.52 21.49
N ASN A 167 -17.43 -17.25 22.75
CA ASN A 167 -16.45 -16.74 23.72
C ASN A 167 -15.59 -17.91 24.23
N VAL A 168 -14.38 -18.04 23.68
CA VAL A 168 -13.42 -19.10 24.03
C VAL A 168 -12.49 -18.67 25.17
N LEU A 169 -12.05 -17.41 25.15
CA LEU A 169 -11.04 -16.86 26.05
C LEU A 169 -11.45 -15.44 26.44
N THR A 170 -11.23 -15.08 27.70
CA THR A 170 -11.35 -13.69 28.17
C THR A 170 -9.98 -13.16 28.54
N LEU A 171 -9.60 -12.03 27.95
CA LEU A 171 -8.39 -11.32 28.35
C LEU A 171 -8.71 -10.33 29.46
N VAL A 172 -8.01 -10.49 30.58
CA VAL A 172 -8.07 -9.57 31.70
C VAL A 172 -6.78 -8.76 31.71
N ASN A 173 -6.90 -7.45 31.52
CA ASN A 173 -5.77 -6.56 31.70
C ASN A 173 -5.68 -6.17 33.18
N SER A 174 -4.55 -6.48 33.83
CA SER A 174 -4.31 -6.12 35.23
C SER A 174 -3.92 -4.65 35.42
N THR A 175 -3.65 -3.92 34.33
CA THR A 175 -3.32 -2.50 34.40
C THR A 175 -4.59 -1.66 34.30
N GLY A 176 -5.28 -1.46 35.41
CA GLY A 176 -6.43 -0.58 35.43
C GLY A 176 -7.04 -0.43 36.81
N ASN A 177 -7.14 0.81 37.27
CA ASN A 177 -7.83 1.23 38.50
C ASN A 177 -9.07 0.38 38.78
N HIS A 178 -9.17 -0.16 40.00
CA HIS A 178 -10.34 -0.91 40.43
C HIS A 178 -11.58 0.01 40.39
N ILE A 179 -12.63 -0.40 39.67
CA ILE A 179 -13.88 0.35 39.57
C ILE A 179 -15.01 -0.53 40.10
N ALA A 180 -15.73 -0.03 41.10
CA ALA A 180 -16.99 -0.62 41.54
C ALA A 180 -18.15 0.03 40.77
N ILE A 181 -19.11 -0.78 40.33
CA ILE A 181 -20.33 -0.31 39.65
C ILE A 181 -21.50 -0.53 40.58
N LEU A 182 -22.16 0.57 40.98
CA LEU A 182 -23.33 0.54 41.84
C LEU A 182 -24.60 0.76 41.01
N ASN A 183 -25.67 0.05 41.36
CA ASN A 183 -26.99 0.25 40.79
C ASN A 183 -27.88 0.94 41.84
N VAL A 184 -28.35 2.15 41.55
CA VAL A 184 -29.08 2.99 42.51
C VAL A 184 -30.50 3.24 42.02
N HIS A 185 -31.49 2.91 42.85
CA HIS A 185 -32.91 3.19 42.56
C HIS A 185 -33.17 4.69 42.40
N GLN A 186 -34.14 5.03 41.53
CA GLN A 186 -34.42 6.40 41.09
C GLN A 186 -34.68 7.38 42.26
N GLY A 187 -35.35 6.93 43.32
CA GLY A 187 -35.66 7.77 44.49
C GLY A 187 -34.45 8.30 45.29
N GLY A 188 -33.26 7.71 45.10
CA GLY A 188 -32.03 8.14 45.77
C GLY A 188 -31.01 8.82 44.87
N ALA A 189 -31.20 8.79 43.55
CA ALA A 189 -30.18 9.21 42.58
C ALA A 189 -29.96 10.73 42.54
N GLY A 190 -31.00 11.53 42.83
CA GLY A 190 -30.92 13.00 42.77
C GLY A 190 -30.02 13.67 43.81
N LYS A 191 -29.53 12.93 44.82
CA LYS A 191 -28.63 13.43 45.86
C LYS A 191 -27.18 12.99 45.66
N ILE A 192 -26.91 12.22 44.61
CA ILE A 192 -25.59 11.66 44.34
C ILE A 192 -24.82 12.64 43.47
N GLU A 193 -23.61 12.95 43.91
CA GLU A 193 -22.70 13.87 43.22
C GLU A 193 -21.32 13.23 43.05
N LYS A 194 -20.62 13.65 42.00
CA LYS A 194 -19.23 13.25 41.79
C LYS A 194 -18.36 13.73 42.96
N GLY A 195 -17.49 12.86 43.47
CA GLY A 195 -16.59 13.16 44.59
C GLY A 195 -17.10 12.70 45.96
N GLN A 196 -18.35 12.25 46.08
CA GLN A 196 -18.86 11.71 47.34
C GLN A 196 -18.13 10.43 47.76
N LYS A 197 -17.95 10.27 49.07
CA LYS A 197 -17.35 9.06 49.67
C LYS A 197 -18.35 7.91 49.64
N VAL A 198 -17.84 6.72 49.35
CA VAL A 198 -18.61 5.49 49.29
C VAL A 198 -17.97 4.45 50.19
N GLU A 199 -18.77 3.87 51.07
CA GLU A 199 -18.39 2.69 51.84
C GLU A 199 -18.98 1.44 51.17
N ILE A 200 -18.16 0.43 50.93
CA ILE A 200 -18.54 -0.81 50.26
C ILE A 200 -18.29 -1.97 51.20
N GLU A 201 -19.35 -2.73 51.48
CA GLU A 201 -19.34 -4.00 52.18
C GLU A 201 -19.38 -5.13 51.15
N MET A 202 -18.31 -5.92 51.09
CA MET A 202 -18.18 -7.02 50.13
C MET A 202 -18.92 -8.25 50.66
N ALA A 203 -19.73 -8.91 49.84
CA ALA A 203 -20.42 -10.13 50.28
C ALA A 203 -19.46 -11.28 50.60
N SER A 204 -18.34 -11.36 49.87
CA SER A 204 -17.28 -12.35 50.08
C SER A 204 -16.38 -12.06 51.29
N PHE A 205 -16.47 -10.87 51.90
CA PHE A 205 -15.68 -10.45 53.06
C PHE A 205 -16.59 -9.78 54.09
N PRO A 206 -17.17 -10.52 55.05
CA PRO A 206 -18.12 -9.99 56.02
C PRO A 206 -17.58 -8.75 56.75
N ALA A 207 -18.36 -7.68 56.80
CA ALA A 207 -17.89 -6.40 57.36
C ALA A 207 -17.51 -6.48 58.85
N ALA A 208 -18.08 -7.44 59.59
CA ALA A 208 -17.76 -7.66 61.00
C ALA A 208 -16.30 -8.09 61.21
N GLU A 209 -15.73 -8.83 60.27
CA GLU A 209 -14.38 -9.40 60.38
C GLU A 209 -13.36 -8.60 59.57
N PHE A 210 -13.75 -8.17 58.37
CA PHE A 210 -12.83 -7.57 57.40
C PHE A 210 -13.02 -6.07 57.25
N GLY A 211 -14.05 -5.46 57.85
CA GLY A 211 -14.35 -4.05 57.70
C GLY A 211 -14.93 -3.69 56.33
N LYS A 212 -14.88 -2.40 55.97
CA LYS A 212 -15.45 -1.87 54.72
C LYS A 212 -14.37 -1.31 53.81
N LEU A 213 -14.61 -1.35 52.51
CA LEU A 213 -13.76 -0.73 51.50
C LEU A 213 -14.23 0.70 51.22
N HIS A 214 -13.29 1.62 51.04
CA HIS A 214 -13.60 3.02 50.74
C HIS A 214 -13.38 3.32 49.26
N GLY A 215 -14.28 4.12 48.68
CA GLY A 215 -14.17 4.60 47.32
C GLY A 215 -14.75 6.00 47.14
N THR A 216 -14.64 6.52 45.92
CA THR A 216 -15.14 7.85 45.56
C THR A 216 -15.99 7.79 44.30
N VAL A 217 -17.14 8.46 44.30
CA VAL A 217 -18.01 8.54 43.12
C VAL A 217 -17.25 9.23 41.98
N SER A 218 -17.05 8.53 40.88
CA SER A 218 -16.34 9.02 39.69
C SER A 218 -17.30 9.55 38.62
N SER A 219 -18.43 8.88 38.40
CA SER A 219 -19.43 9.28 37.40
C SER A 219 -20.79 8.62 37.67
N ILE A 220 -21.86 9.25 37.19
CA ILE A 220 -23.24 8.78 37.29
C ILE A 220 -23.79 8.69 35.86
N SER A 221 -24.55 7.64 35.53
CA SER A 221 -25.18 7.52 34.21
C SER A 221 -26.22 8.62 34.01
N LEU A 222 -26.32 9.15 32.78
CA LEU A 222 -27.32 10.18 32.47
C LEU A 222 -28.73 9.62 32.36
N VAL A 223 -28.86 8.35 31.97
CA VAL A 223 -30.13 7.66 31.75
C VAL A 223 -30.21 6.44 32.70
N PRO A 224 -31.37 6.16 33.32
CA PRO A 224 -31.54 4.97 34.13
C PRO A 224 -31.61 3.71 33.25
N GLY A 225 -30.95 2.63 33.69
CA GLY A 225 -31.08 1.30 33.11
C GLY A 225 -32.18 0.48 33.79
N LYS A 226 -32.22 -0.84 33.51
CA LYS A 226 -33.25 -1.78 34.02
C LYS A 226 -33.38 -1.84 35.56
N GLY A 227 -32.41 -1.34 36.33
CA GLY A 227 -32.45 -1.32 37.80
C GLY A 227 -32.21 0.05 38.45
N GLY A 228 -32.18 1.14 37.66
CA GLY A 228 -31.88 2.48 38.15
C GLY A 228 -30.63 3.11 37.52
N TYR A 229 -30.06 4.10 38.20
CA TYR A 229 -28.87 4.82 37.74
C TYR A 229 -27.60 4.03 38.06
N LEU A 230 -26.68 3.96 37.09
CA LEU A 230 -25.37 3.33 37.28
C LEU A 230 -24.38 4.37 37.80
N VAL A 231 -23.84 4.12 38.98
CA VAL A 231 -22.82 4.98 39.61
C VAL A 231 -21.50 4.25 39.59
N LYS A 232 -20.49 4.82 38.91
CA LYS A 232 -19.12 4.30 38.91
C LYS A 232 -18.37 4.88 40.09
N VAL A 233 -17.79 4.02 40.90
CA VAL A 233 -16.98 4.36 42.07
C VAL A 233 -15.54 3.96 41.81
N ARG A 234 -14.62 4.91 41.93
CA ARG A 234 -13.19 4.66 41.85
C ARG A 234 -12.70 4.14 43.20
N LEU A 235 -11.98 3.02 43.17
CA LEU A 235 -11.31 2.45 44.32
C LEU A 235 -9.81 2.79 44.27
N PRO A 236 -9.14 2.83 45.43
CA PRO A 236 -7.68 3.00 45.47
C PRO A 236 -6.94 1.84 44.79
N GLU A 237 -5.69 2.09 44.38
CA GLU A 237 -4.86 1.05 43.75
C GLU A 237 -4.62 -0.14 44.69
N LYS A 238 -4.38 0.15 45.98
CA LYS A 238 -4.34 -0.86 47.05
C LYS A 238 -5.69 -0.95 47.75
N LEU A 239 -6.28 -2.13 47.71
CA LEU A 239 -7.62 -2.41 48.24
C LEU A 239 -7.54 -2.79 49.72
N VAL A 240 -7.23 -1.81 50.56
CA VAL A 240 -7.15 -1.99 52.01
C VAL A 240 -8.49 -1.66 52.66
N SER A 241 -9.00 -2.58 53.49
CA SER A 241 -10.23 -2.35 54.24
C SER A 241 -10.03 -1.38 55.40
N SER A 242 -11.13 -0.92 55.99
CA SER A 242 -11.11 -0.08 57.21
C SER A 242 -10.35 -0.70 58.38
N PHE A 243 -10.18 -2.03 58.40
CA PHE A 243 -9.46 -2.76 59.44
C PHE A 243 -8.02 -3.12 59.05
N GLY A 244 -7.53 -2.62 57.90
CA GLY A 244 -6.14 -2.80 57.47
C GLY A 244 -5.86 -4.08 56.69
N TYR A 245 -6.88 -4.87 56.34
CA TYR A 245 -6.71 -6.07 55.53
C TYR A 245 -6.62 -5.71 54.04
N GLU A 246 -5.60 -6.24 53.35
CA GLU A 246 -5.50 -6.16 51.90
C GLU A 246 -6.41 -7.21 51.26
N LEU A 247 -7.48 -6.75 50.59
CA LEU A 247 -8.49 -7.60 49.99
C LEU A 247 -8.11 -7.94 48.54
N LYS A 248 -7.98 -9.24 48.25
CA LYS A 248 -7.85 -9.74 46.88
C LYS A 248 -9.24 -9.81 46.24
N ILE A 249 -9.57 -8.80 45.45
CA ILE A 249 -10.86 -8.72 44.74
C ILE A 249 -10.75 -9.41 43.38
N ASN A 250 -11.69 -10.31 43.09
CA ASN A 250 -11.86 -10.88 41.76
C ASN A 250 -12.92 -10.10 40.96
N PRO A 251 -12.80 -10.05 39.62
CA PRO A 251 -13.88 -9.56 38.77
C PRO A 251 -15.19 -10.29 39.09
N ASN A 252 -16.31 -9.56 39.11
CA ASN A 252 -17.68 -10.04 39.42
C ASN A 252 -18.00 -10.34 40.90
N MET A 253 -17.17 -9.94 41.86
CA MET A 253 -17.60 -9.95 43.27
C MET A 253 -18.74 -8.94 43.51
N VAL A 254 -19.69 -9.30 44.36
CA VAL A 254 -20.86 -8.50 44.70
C VAL A 254 -20.79 -7.98 46.14
N GLY A 255 -21.50 -6.89 46.43
CA GLY A 255 -21.53 -6.26 47.74
C GLY A 255 -22.62 -5.22 47.87
N LYS A 256 -22.75 -4.66 49.07
CA LYS A 256 -23.65 -3.53 49.36
C LYS A 256 -22.80 -2.27 49.51
N ALA A 257 -23.29 -1.15 48.99
CA ALA A 257 -22.60 0.12 49.10
C ALA A 257 -23.49 1.19 49.72
N LYS A 258 -22.87 2.07 50.52
CA LYS A 258 -23.49 3.25 51.11
C LYS A 258 -22.76 4.49 50.58
N ILE A 259 -23.49 5.34 49.88
CA ILE A 259 -22.97 6.64 49.39
C ILE A 259 -23.27 7.67 50.47
N ILE A 260 -22.23 8.35 50.95
CA ILE A 260 -22.36 9.37 51.99
C ILE A 260 -22.79 10.68 51.32
N THR A 261 -24.10 10.95 51.35
CA THR A 261 -24.69 12.23 50.90
C THR A 261 -24.74 13.21 52.07
N ASN A 262 -24.38 14.48 51.85
CA ASN A 262 -24.37 15.64 52.76
C ASN A 262 -24.62 15.38 54.27
N GLU A 263 -23.65 15.78 55.10
CA GLU A 263 -23.77 15.81 56.55
C GLU A 263 -24.85 16.82 56.97
N ARG A 264 -26.04 16.34 57.31
CA ARG A 264 -27.02 17.16 58.00
C ARG A 264 -26.54 17.37 59.43
N ARG A 265 -26.10 18.58 59.76
CA ARG A 265 -25.88 19.00 61.16
C ARG A 265 -27.22 18.86 61.90
N LEU A 266 -27.23 18.07 62.99
CA LEU A 266 -28.44 17.76 63.77
C LEU A 266 -29.24 19.01 64.18
N LEU A 267 -28.55 20.14 64.39
CA LEU A 267 -29.16 21.42 64.74
C LEU A 267 -30.12 21.97 63.68
N HIS A 268 -29.93 21.70 62.38
CA HIS A 268 -30.86 22.16 61.35
C HIS A 268 -32.23 21.46 61.39
N ARG A 269 -32.27 20.21 61.87
CA ARG A 269 -33.52 19.45 61.99
C ARG A 269 -34.47 20.03 63.05
N PHE A 270 -33.92 20.69 64.08
CA PHE A 270 -34.73 21.36 65.10
C PHE A 270 -35.36 22.67 64.58
N PHE A 271 -34.67 23.40 63.71
CA PHE A 271 -35.19 24.66 63.14
C PHE A 271 -36.19 24.43 62.00
N ASP A 272 -36.02 23.36 61.20
CA ASP A 272 -36.98 23.02 60.13
C ASP A 272 -38.39 22.76 60.67
N GLY A 273 -38.52 22.12 61.83
CA GLY A 273 -39.81 21.87 62.49
C GLY A 273 -40.46 23.13 63.08
N LEU A 274 -39.65 24.12 63.49
CA LEU A 274 -40.10 25.37 64.09
C LEU A 274 -40.57 26.37 63.03
N ILE A 275 -39.87 26.43 61.88
CA ILE A 275 -40.25 27.28 60.74
C ILE A 275 -41.53 26.75 60.08
N TYR A 276 -41.75 25.43 60.06
CA TYR A 276 -42.99 24.83 59.53
C TYR A 276 -44.21 25.11 60.43
N ALA A 277 -44.01 25.34 61.73
CA ALA A 277 -45.09 25.62 62.68
C ALA A 277 -45.46 27.12 62.74
N ILE A 278 -44.58 28.02 62.30
CA ILE A 278 -44.81 29.48 62.30
C ILE A 278 -45.44 29.98 60.98
N ASN A 279 -45.34 29.21 59.89
CA ASN A 279 -45.95 29.53 58.59
C ASN A 279 -47.31 28.84 58.36
N ARG A 280 -48.10 28.64 59.42
CA ARG A 280 -49.49 28.17 59.31
C ARG A 280 -50.46 29.16 59.94
#